data_AF-A0A7S4CPV9-F1
#
_entry.id   AF-A0A7S4CPV9-F1
#
_cell.length_a   1.000
_cell.length_b   1.000
_cell.length_c   1.000
_cell.angle_alpha   90.00
_cell.angle_beta   90.00
_cell.angle_gamma   90.00
#
_symmetry.space_group_name_H-M   'P 1'
#
loop_
_entity.id
_entity.type
_entity.pdbx_description
1 polymer ?
#
loop_
_entity_poly.entity_id
_entity_poly.type
_entity_poly.pdbx_seq_one_letter_code
_entity_poly.pdbx_strand_id
1 'polypeptide(L)'
;ALYANYDQVVHSHGLQKIKTIGDAYFCVGNCTVPLPDAPVVTVRAASDLLSSLNRLRRQKRWKGVWKDISQRIGLHVGSVVGGVIGRKAMLFDLWGDAVNLASRMESTGVEGAV
;
A
#
# COMPACT_ATOMS: atom_id res chain seq x y z
N ALA A 1 1.05 -8.85 -12.38
CA ALA A 1 -0.36 -8.45 -12.62
C ALA A 1 -0.95 -7.74 -11.39
N LEU A 2 -0.94 -8.37 -10.22
CA LEU A 2 -1.49 -7.78 -8.98
C LEU A 2 -0.82 -6.44 -8.61
N TYR A 3 0.50 -6.44 -8.38
CA TYR A 3 1.22 -5.22 -8.00
C TYR A 3 1.19 -4.12 -9.07
N ALA A 4 1.15 -4.46 -10.36
CA ALA A 4 0.99 -3.47 -11.41
C ALA A 4 -0.38 -2.77 -11.34
N ASN A 5 -1.44 -3.51 -10.98
CA ASN A 5 -2.76 -2.92 -10.73
C ASN A 5 -2.77 -2.10 -9.41
N TYR A 6 -1.99 -2.49 -8.40
CA TYR A 6 -1.84 -1.68 -7.19
C TYR A 6 -1.10 -0.38 -7.47
N ASP A 7 -0.02 -0.44 -8.26
CA ASP A 7 0.71 0.74 -8.74
C ASP A 7 -0.25 1.73 -9.44
N GLN A 8 -1.16 1.23 -10.28
CA GLN A 8 -2.16 2.06 -10.93
C GLN A 8 -3.15 2.72 -9.94
N VAL A 9 -3.69 1.95 -8.99
CA VAL A 9 -4.64 2.47 -7.98
C VAL A 9 -3.96 3.54 -7.12
N VAL A 10 -2.79 3.23 -6.56
CA VAL A 10 -2.00 4.12 -5.71
C VAL A 10 -1.66 5.41 -6.45
N HIS A 11 -1.21 5.30 -7.70
CA HIS A 11 -0.92 6.46 -8.54
C HIS A 11 -2.16 7.32 -8.82
N SER A 12 -3.32 6.71 -9.11
CA SER A 12 -4.56 7.46 -9.37
C SER A 12 -5.07 8.28 -8.17
N HIS A 13 -4.68 7.88 -6.95
CA HIS A 13 -4.98 8.60 -5.72
C HIS A 13 -3.87 9.60 -5.33
N GLY A 14 -2.83 9.77 -6.15
CA GLY A 14 -1.70 10.65 -5.82
C GLY A 14 -0.82 10.15 -4.68
N LEU A 15 -0.95 8.87 -4.31
CA LEU A 15 -0.11 8.22 -3.32
C LEU A 15 1.21 7.78 -3.97
N GLN A 16 2.26 7.68 -3.15
CA GLN A 16 3.57 7.23 -3.59
C GLN A 16 3.84 5.82 -3.06
N LYS A 17 4.15 4.89 -3.95
CA LYS A 17 4.76 3.61 -3.59
C LYS A 17 6.18 3.84 -3.07
N ILE A 18 6.49 3.30 -1.89
CA ILE A 18 7.84 3.30 -1.35
C ILE A 18 8.58 2.05 -1.82
N LYS A 19 8.03 0.87 -1.52
CA LYS A 19 8.63 -0.42 -1.90
C LYS A 19 7.66 -1.57 -1.71
N THR A 20 8.12 -2.75 -2.12
CA THR A 20 7.53 -4.05 -1.76
C THR A 20 8.47 -4.78 -0.81
N ILE A 21 7.92 -5.37 0.25
CA ILE A 21 8.68 -6.13 1.26
C ILE A 21 8.08 -7.53 1.32
N GLY A 22 8.68 -8.48 0.61
CA GLY A 22 8.07 -9.81 0.42
C GLY A 22 6.73 -9.70 -0.32
N ASP A 23 5.65 -10.06 0.37
CA ASP A 23 4.27 -9.94 -0.11
C ASP A 23 3.57 -8.62 0.30
N ALA A 24 4.23 -7.78 1.11
CA ALA A 24 3.68 -6.50 1.53
C ALA A 24 3.91 -5.40 0.50
N TYR A 25 2.87 -4.57 0.28
CA TYR A 25 2.92 -3.39 -0.58
C TYR A 25 2.87 -2.11 0.27
N PHE A 26 3.95 -1.33 0.27
CA PHE A 26 4.07 -0.14 1.11
C PHE A 26 3.96 1.15 0.29
N CYS A 27 2.97 1.99 0.63
CA CYS A 27 2.77 3.30 0.03
C CYS A 27 2.42 4.35 1.08
N VAL A 28 2.60 5.62 0.72
CA VAL A 28 2.34 6.77 1.59
C VAL A 28 1.69 7.92 0.82
N GLY A 29 0.99 8.79 1.55
CA GLY A 29 0.55 10.10 1.07
C GLY A 29 1.27 11.22 1.81
N ASN A 30 1.36 12.40 1.19
CA ASN A 30 1.79 13.64 1.84
C ASN A 30 3.19 13.59 2.52
N CYS A 31 4.12 12.80 2.00
CA CYS A 31 5.49 12.71 2.52
C CYS A 31 6.51 13.48 1.67
N THR A 32 6.54 13.22 0.36
CA THR A 32 7.48 13.86 -0.59
C THR A 32 6.80 14.92 -1.46
N VAL A 33 5.50 14.71 -1.72
CA VAL A 33 4.64 15.59 -2.52
C VAL A 33 3.43 15.92 -1.66
N PRO A 34 3.09 17.21 -1.50
CA PRO A 34 1.89 17.61 -0.78
C PRO A 34 0.64 16.94 -1.36
N LEU A 35 -0.16 16.33 -0.49
CA LEU A 35 -1.44 15.71 -0.85
C LEU A 35 -2.52 16.21 0.12
N PRO A 36 -3.38 17.14 -0.32
CA PRO A 36 -4.52 17.60 0.47
C PRO A 36 -5.42 16.42 0.85
N ASP A 37 -5.97 16.46 2.07
CA ASP A 37 -6.85 15.42 2.61
C ASP A 37 -6.27 14.00 2.52
N ALA A 38 -4.94 13.87 2.62
CA ALA A 38 -4.25 12.59 2.52
C ALA A 38 -4.89 11.45 3.35
N PRO A 39 -5.35 11.65 4.60
CA PRO A 39 -6.03 10.59 5.34
C PRO A 39 -7.27 10.05 4.61
N VAL A 40 -8.11 10.93 4.06
CA VAL A 40 -9.33 10.55 3.34
C VAL A 40 -8.98 9.85 2.03
N VAL A 41 -8.00 10.40 1.30
CA VAL A 41 -7.51 9.82 0.03
C VAL A 41 -6.92 8.42 0.26
N THR A 42 -6.13 8.23 1.31
CA THR A 42 -5.53 6.94 1.65
C THR A 42 -6.58 5.88 2.00
N VAL A 43 -7.63 6.24 2.75
CA VAL A 43 -8.75 5.31 3.03
C VAL A 43 -9.48 4.91 1.75
N ARG A 44 -9.73 5.86 0.83
CA ARG A 44 -10.33 5.56 -0.48
C ARG A 44 -9.45 4.62 -1.31
N ALA A 45 -8.15 4.88 -1.36
CA ALA A 45 -7.19 4.03 -2.06
C ALA A 45 -7.18 2.60 -1.49
N ALA A 46 -7.24 2.44 -0.16
CA ALA A 46 -7.33 1.13 0.48
C ALA A 46 -8.60 0.36 0.06
N SER A 47 -9.75 1.02 0.04
CA SER A 47 -11.00 0.44 -0.46
C SER A 47 -10.90 0.02 -1.94
N ASP A 48 -10.23 0.82 -2.78
CA ASP A 48 -10.02 0.50 -4.18
C ASP A 48 -9.04 -0.66 -4.38
N LEU A 49 -8.00 -0.77 -3.55
CA LEU A 49 -7.09 -1.92 -3.55
C LEU A 49 -7.84 -3.22 -3.23
N LEU A 50 -8.70 -3.22 -2.20
CA LEU A 50 -9.59 -4.34 -1.88
C LEU A 50 -10.50 -4.70 -3.06
N SER A 51 -11.16 -3.70 -3.65
CA SER A 51 -12.04 -3.87 -4.80
C SER A 51 -11.29 -4.40 -6.04
N SER A 52 -10.03 -3.98 -6.22
CA SER A 52 -9.23 -4.36 -7.37
C SER A 52 -8.80 -5.83 -7.33
N LEU A 53 -8.47 -6.38 -6.15
CA LEU A 53 -8.22 -7.81 -5.98
C LEU A 53 -9.48 -8.62 -6.31
N ASN A 54 -10.65 -8.16 -5.85
CA ASN A 54 -11.93 -8.79 -6.18
C ASN A 54 -12.24 -8.75 -7.67
N ARG A 55 -11.87 -7.66 -8.37
CA ARG A 55 -11.97 -7.58 -9.83
C ARG A 55 -11.03 -8.57 -10.52
N LEU A 56 -9.78 -8.67 -10.09
CA LEU A 56 -8.80 -9.62 -10.65
C LEU A 56 -9.26 -11.08 -10.48
N ARG A 57 -9.85 -11.43 -9.33
CA ARG A 57 -10.45 -12.77 -9.09
C ARG A 57 -11.55 -13.12 -10.10
N ARG A 58 -12.34 -12.14 -10.55
CA ARG A 58 -13.45 -12.35 -11.51
C ARG A 58 -13.01 -12.42 -12.97
N GLN A 59 -11.79 -11.96 -13.29
CA GLN A 59 -11.30 -11.99 -14.66
C GLN A 59 -11.06 -13.43 -15.14
N LYS A 60 -11.67 -13.81 -16.27
CA LYS A 60 -11.55 -15.16 -16.85
C LYS A 60 -10.08 -15.58 -17.07
N ARG A 61 -9.21 -14.64 -17.46
CA ARG A 61 -7.77 -14.87 -17.65
C ARG A 61 -7.05 -15.40 -16.40
N TRP A 62 -7.55 -15.08 -15.22
CA TRP A 62 -6.92 -15.40 -13.94
C TRP A 62 -7.77 -16.35 -13.08
N LYS A 63 -8.70 -17.08 -13.71
CA LYS A 63 -9.62 -17.99 -13.03
C LYS A 63 -8.83 -18.99 -12.16
N GLY A 64 -9.09 -18.99 -10.86
CA GLY A 64 -8.44 -19.88 -9.89
C GLY A 64 -7.10 -19.40 -9.34
N VAL A 65 -6.42 -18.44 -9.98
CA VAL A 65 -5.08 -17.98 -9.55
C VAL A 65 -5.15 -17.15 -8.26
N TRP A 66 -6.15 -16.27 -8.14
CA TRP A 66 -6.27 -15.31 -7.03
C TRP A 66 -7.29 -15.73 -5.97
N LYS A 67 -7.81 -16.98 -6.04
CA LYS A 67 -8.95 -17.42 -5.22
C LYS A 67 -8.62 -17.40 -3.73
N ASP A 68 -7.42 -17.87 -3.38
CA ASP A 68 -7.00 -18.07 -2.00
C ASP A 68 -6.09 -16.93 -1.48
N ILE A 69 -5.87 -15.88 -2.27
CA ILE A 69 -5.11 -14.70 -1.84
C ILE A 69 -6.05 -13.76 -1.10
N SER A 70 -5.89 -13.60 0.21
CA SER A 70 -6.46 -12.49 0.97
C SER A 70 -5.41 -11.39 1.20
N GLN A 71 -5.87 -10.22 1.64
CA GLN A 71 -5.00 -9.11 2.00
C GLN A 71 -5.55 -8.41 3.23
N ARG A 72 -4.64 -7.89 4.07
CA ARG A 72 -4.94 -7.00 5.18
C ARG A 72 -4.35 -5.63 4.84
N ILE A 73 -4.99 -4.56 5.31
CA ILE A 73 -4.50 -3.21 5.11
C ILE A 73 -4.43 -2.51 6.46
N GLY A 74 -3.25 -2.06 6.86
CA GLY A 74 -3.03 -1.22 8.03
C GLY A 74 -2.74 0.22 7.60
N LEU A 75 -3.48 1.18 8.16
CA LEU A 75 -3.30 2.60 7.87
C LEU A 75 -3.02 3.38 9.16
N HIS A 76 -2.05 4.29 9.11
CA HIS A 76 -1.80 5.21 10.21
C HIS A 76 -1.30 6.55 9.69
N VAL A 77 -1.62 7.63 10.41
CA VAL A 77 -1.19 9.00 10.10
C VAL A 77 -0.26 9.47 11.21
N GLY A 78 0.95 9.86 10.86
CA GLY A 78 1.91 10.40 11.81
C GLY A 78 3.21 10.83 11.12
N SER A 79 4.11 11.43 11.89
CA SER A 79 5.41 11.87 11.40
C SER A 79 6.31 10.68 11.06
N VAL A 80 7.10 10.85 9.99
CA VAL A 80 8.08 9.86 9.52
C VAL A 80 9.38 10.56 9.17
N VAL A 81 10.47 9.81 9.19
CA VAL A 81 11.78 10.22 8.67
C VAL A 81 11.98 9.52 7.33
N GLY A 82 12.25 10.29 6.28
CA GLY A 82 12.55 9.75 4.95
C GLY A 82 13.97 10.03 4.51
N GLY A 83 14.57 9.11 3.76
CA GLY A 83 15.94 9.27 3.29
C GLY A 83 16.36 8.21 2.28
N VAL A 84 17.51 8.44 1.64
CA VAL A 84 18.13 7.50 0.70
C VAL A 84 19.22 6.73 1.44
N ILE A 85 19.12 5.39 1.43
CA ILE A 85 20.12 4.49 2.02
C ILE A 85 20.92 3.80 0.92
N GLY A 86 22.22 3.64 1.18
CA GLY A 86 23.12 2.84 0.37
C GLY A 86 24.05 3.69 -0.50
N ARG A 87 25.19 3.11 -0.89
CA ARG A 87 26.14 3.75 -1.83
C ARG A 87 26.14 3.11 -3.22
N LYS A 88 25.83 1.81 -3.31
CA LYS A 88 25.80 1.05 -4.57
C LYS A 88 24.37 0.72 -5.04
N ALA A 89 23.46 0.46 -4.11
CA ALA A 89 22.04 0.26 -4.37
C ALA A 89 21.25 1.27 -3.55
N MET A 90 21.17 2.50 -4.07
CA MET A 90 20.48 3.59 -3.40
C MET A 90 18.97 3.35 -3.41
N LEU A 91 18.36 3.36 -2.23
CA LEU A 91 16.92 3.17 -2.05
C LEU A 91 16.36 4.27 -1.16
N PHE A 92 15.30 4.93 -1.63
CA PHE A 92 14.51 5.83 -0.78
C PHE A 92 13.57 5.01 0.10
N ASP A 93 13.53 5.34 1.38
CA ASP A 93 12.77 4.60 2.38
C ASP A 93 12.34 5.50 3.55
N LEU A 94 11.41 5.02 4.36
CA LEU A 94 10.77 5.73 5.47
C LEU A 94 10.85 4.92 6.77
N TRP A 95 11.11 5.61 7.88
CA TRP A 95 11.16 5.05 9.24
C TRP A 95 10.40 5.92 10.24
N GLY A 96 10.06 5.34 11.38
CA GLY A 96 9.44 6.03 12.50
C GLY A 96 8.30 5.23 13.12
N ASP A 97 7.81 5.71 14.26
CA ASP A 97 6.74 5.03 15.00
C ASP A 97 5.44 4.93 14.21
N ALA A 98 5.16 5.91 13.35
CA ALA A 98 3.99 5.87 12.48
C ALA A 98 4.02 4.69 11.50
N VAL A 99 5.20 4.37 10.94
CA VAL A 99 5.40 3.21 10.05
C VAL A 99 5.23 1.91 10.84
N ASN A 100 5.82 1.84 12.04
CA ASN A 100 5.71 0.67 12.91
C ASN A 100 4.26 0.40 13.35
N LEU A 101 3.50 1.46 13.64
CA LEU A 101 2.10 1.32 14.01
C LEU A 101 1.23 0.90 12.82
N ALA A 102 1.42 1.47 11.63
CA ALA A 102 0.74 1.00 10.42
C ALA A 102 1.02 -0.48 10.13
N SER A 103 2.29 -0.91 10.28
CA SER A 103 2.68 -2.32 10.11
C SER A 103 2.03 -3.22 11.16
N ARG A 104 1.93 -2.80 12.42
CA ARG A 104 1.20 -3.54 13.45
C ARG A 104 -0.30 -3.63 13.15
N MET A 105 -0.91 -2.55 12.67
CA MET A 105 -2.32 -2.55 12.28
C MET A 105 -2.60 -3.51 11.12
N GLU A 106 -1.66 -3.66 10.16
CA GLU A 106 -1.78 -4.67 9.11
C GLU A 106 -1.64 -6.09 9.68
N SER A 107 -0.61 -6.34 10.50
CA SER A 107 -0.32 -7.68 10.98
C SER A 107 -1.36 -8.23 11.96
N THR A 108 -2.06 -7.35 12.68
CA THR A 108 -3.20 -7.70 13.53
C THR A 108 -4.55 -7.42 12.87
N GLY A 109 -4.56 -7.04 11.59
CA GLY A 109 -5.77 -6.67 10.85
C GLY A 109 -6.62 -7.88 10.47
N VAL A 110 -7.89 -7.62 10.17
CA VAL A 110 -8.81 -8.64 9.64
C VAL A 110 -8.66 -8.71 8.12
N GLU A 111 -8.62 -9.93 7.58
CA GLU A 111 -8.53 -10.15 6.14
C GLU A 111 -9.71 -9.49 5.39
N GLY A 112 -9.39 -8.77 4.31
CA GLY A 112 -10.38 -8.10 3.48
C GLY A 112 -10.93 -6.79 4.07
N ALA A 113 -10.38 -6.31 5.19
CA ALA A 113 -10.75 -5.07 5.85
C ALA A 113 -9.59 -4.05 5.88
N VAL A 114 -9.95 -2.80 6.17
CA VAL A 114 -9.04 -1.67 6.44
C VAL A 114 -9.45 -1.00 7.75
#